data_AF-A0A1E3RRQ5-F1
#
_entry.id   AF-A0A1E3RRQ5-F1
#
_cell.length_a   1.000
_cell.length_b   1.000
_cell.length_c   1.000
_cell.angle_alpha   90.00
_cell.angle_beta   90.00
_cell.angle_gamma   90.00
#
_symmetry.space_group_name_H-M   'P 1'
#
loop_
_entity.id
_entity.type
_entity.pdbx_description
1 polymer ?
#
loop_
_entity_poly.entity_id
_entity_poly.type
_entity_poly.pdbx_seq_one_letter_code
_entity_poly.pdbx_strand_id
1 'polypeptide(L)'
;MVTSLQQLRTQAALDTRIGLNAGSLWVPQLSSKRPGTVDDGIVWDNDDIWQEHLRLRQQYGAILLWSGDWNFDDDDLWVTVATEGFPSAEGARQWCRNHGRDTWHCFPAQLR
;
A
#
# COMPACT_ATOMS: atom_id res chain seq x y z
N MET A 1 10.95 23.53 4.00
CA MET A 1 9.77 22.71 4.39
C MET A 1 9.85 21.41 3.63
N VAL A 2 9.58 20.27 4.28
CA VAL A 2 9.57 18.95 3.62
C VAL A 2 8.22 18.79 2.92
N THR A 3 8.21 18.37 1.65
CA THR A 3 6.97 18.14 0.90
C THR A 3 6.43 16.72 1.13
N SER A 4 5.14 16.47 0.90
CA SER A 4 4.61 15.10 1.05
C SER A 4 5.19 14.12 0.04
N LEU A 5 5.61 14.57 -1.14
CA LEU A 5 6.41 13.75 -2.04
C LEU A 5 7.74 13.29 -1.40
N GLN A 6 8.42 14.17 -0.67
CA GLN A 6 9.65 13.79 0.06
C GLN A 6 9.33 12.85 1.24
N GLN A 7 8.19 13.03 1.91
CA GLN A 7 7.74 12.13 2.98
C GLN A 7 7.45 10.72 2.43
N LEU A 8 6.69 10.61 1.34
CA LEU A 8 6.37 9.35 0.67
C LEU A 8 7.66 8.60 0.24
N ARG A 9 8.59 9.30 -0.42
CA ARG A 9 9.89 8.72 -0.81
C ARG A 9 10.70 8.22 0.38
N THR A 10 10.78 9.04 1.43
CA THR A 10 11.53 8.69 2.65
C THR A 10 10.92 7.48 3.34
N GLN A 11 9.59 7.45 3.47
CA GLN A 11 8.88 6.35 4.12
C GLN A 11 9.00 5.05 3.31
N ALA A 12 8.83 5.09 1.99
CA ALA A 12 8.99 3.92 1.14
C ALA A 12 10.41 3.34 1.21
N ALA A 13 11.45 4.19 1.24
CA ALA A 13 12.82 3.74 1.41
C ALA A 13 13.07 3.05 2.76
N LEU A 14 12.46 3.54 3.85
CA LEU A 14 12.55 2.92 5.17
C LEU A 14 11.82 1.57 5.22
N ASP A 15 10.66 1.48 4.58
CA ASP A 15 9.79 0.31 4.63
C ASP A 15 10.20 -0.80 3.64
N THR A 16 11.00 -0.49 2.62
CA THR A 16 11.48 -1.46 1.61
C THR A 16 12.08 -2.70 2.26
N ARG A 17 12.84 -2.56 3.35
CA ARG A 17 13.45 -3.69 4.08
C ARG A 17 12.41 -4.62 4.72
N ILE A 18 11.28 -4.06 5.17
CA ILE A 18 10.17 -4.83 5.73
C ILE A 18 9.49 -5.61 4.61
N GLY A 19 9.22 -4.95 3.48
CA GLY A 19 8.69 -5.61 2.28
C GLY A 19 9.56 -6.78 1.81
N LEU A 20 10.89 -6.62 1.81
CA LEU A 20 11.81 -7.67 1.34
C LEU A 20 11.78 -8.91 2.24
N ASN A 21 11.60 -8.70 3.55
CA ASN A 21 11.48 -9.80 4.51
C ASN A 21 10.17 -10.59 4.35
N ALA A 22 9.13 -10.00 3.75
CA ALA A 22 7.91 -10.73 3.42
C ALA A 22 8.14 -11.76 2.30
N GLY A 23 9.19 -11.62 1.49
CA GLY A 23 9.50 -12.54 0.38
C GLY A 23 8.31 -12.71 -0.56
N SER A 24 8.12 -13.91 -1.13
CA SER A 24 7.00 -14.24 -2.02
C SER A 24 5.65 -14.43 -1.29
N LEU A 25 5.45 -13.87 -0.10
CA LEU A 25 4.15 -13.92 0.57
C LEU A 25 3.16 -12.97 -0.09
N TRP A 26 1.89 -13.34 0.03
CA TRP A 26 0.76 -12.50 -0.34
C TRP A 26 0.42 -11.57 0.82
N VAL A 27 0.23 -10.29 0.54
CA VAL A 27 -0.12 -9.26 1.52
C VAL A 27 -1.45 -8.59 1.13
N PRO A 28 -2.23 -8.09 2.10
CA PRO A 28 -3.37 -7.21 1.82
C PRO A 28 -2.87 -5.84 1.34
N GLN A 29 -3.12 -5.51 0.07
CA GLN A 29 -2.93 -4.16 -0.46
C GLN A 29 -4.15 -3.31 -0.14
N LEU A 30 -3.93 -2.20 0.56
CA LEU A 30 -4.97 -1.34 1.14
C LEU A 30 -5.23 -0.09 0.32
N SER A 31 -4.22 0.37 -0.45
CA SER A 31 -4.30 1.53 -1.32
C SER A 31 -3.21 1.46 -2.38
N SER A 32 -3.48 2.05 -3.55
CA SER A 32 -2.53 2.26 -4.65
C SER A 32 -2.89 3.51 -5.42
N LYS A 33 -2.12 4.59 -5.23
CA LYS A 33 -2.43 5.93 -5.74
C LYS A 33 -1.19 6.63 -6.26
N ARG A 34 -1.39 7.54 -7.20
CA ARG A 34 -0.42 8.57 -7.58
C ARG A 34 -1.13 9.91 -7.71
N PRO A 35 -0.42 11.05 -7.69
CA PRO A 35 -1.04 12.33 -7.98
C PRO A 35 -1.82 12.29 -9.29
N GLY A 36 -3.08 12.73 -9.26
CA GLY A 36 -4.01 12.68 -10.38
C GLY A 36 -4.89 11.42 -10.44
N THR A 37 -4.70 10.43 -9.56
CA THR A 37 -5.68 9.33 -9.40
C THR A 37 -7.03 9.91 -9.02
N VAL A 38 -8.09 9.46 -9.69
CA VAL A 38 -9.47 9.82 -9.36
C VAL A 38 -10.11 8.66 -8.61
N ASP A 39 -10.45 8.86 -7.34
CA ASP A 39 -11.12 7.86 -6.51
C ASP A 39 -11.98 8.51 -5.42
N ASP A 40 -13.11 7.90 -5.08
CA ASP A 40 -14.13 8.44 -4.15
C ASP A 40 -14.56 9.89 -4.45
N GLY A 41 -14.52 10.28 -5.74
CA GLY A 41 -14.85 11.64 -6.19
C GLY A 41 -13.77 12.68 -5.92
N ILE A 42 -12.58 12.26 -5.51
CA ILE A 42 -11.42 13.11 -5.23
C ILE A 42 -10.37 12.92 -6.32
N VAL A 43 -9.71 14.00 -6.74
CA VAL A 43 -8.46 13.93 -7.51
C VAL A 43 -7.32 14.02 -6.52
N TRP A 44 -6.65 12.90 -6.30
CA TRP A 44 -5.66 12.74 -5.24
C TRP A 44 -4.38 13.51 -5.56
N ASP A 45 -3.83 14.21 -4.57
CA ASP A 45 -2.47 14.75 -4.61
C ASP A 45 -1.51 14.00 -3.66
N ASN A 46 -0.26 14.46 -3.53
CA ASN A 46 0.70 13.80 -2.63
C ASN A 46 0.33 13.95 -1.14
N ASP A 47 -0.35 15.03 -0.77
CA ASP A 47 -0.73 15.29 0.62
C ASP A 47 -1.87 14.34 1.00
N ASP A 48 -2.86 14.15 0.13
CA ASP A 48 -3.95 13.18 0.32
C ASP A 48 -3.42 11.75 0.49
N ILE A 49 -2.52 11.33 -0.41
CA ILE A 49 -1.91 9.99 -0.40
C ILE A 49 -1.11 9.78 0.89
N TRP A 50 -0.37 10.81 1.32
CA TRP A 50 0.40 10.74 2.56
C TRP A 50 -0.51 10.61 3.80
N GLN A 51 -1.60 11.39 3.87
CA GLN A 51 -2.53 11.29 4.99
C GLN A 51 -3.27 9.95 5.02
N GLU A 52 -3.67 9.43 3.86
CA GLU A 52 -4.25 8.09 3.80
C GLU A 52 -3.26 7.03 4.29
N HIS A 53 -2.00 7.08 3.82
CA HIS A 53 -0.97 6.15 4.27
C HIS A 53 -0.81 6.20 5.79
N LEU A 54 -0.72 7.39 6.38
CA LEU A 54 -0.58 7.54 7.84
C LEU A 54 -1.75 6.93 8.60
N ARG A 55 -2.98 7.13 8.13
CA ARG A 55 -4.19 6.53 8.72
C ARG A 55 -4.15 5.01 8.65
N LEU A 56 -3.82 4.45 7.48
CA LEU A 56 -3.72 3.00 7.27
C LEU A 56 -2.58 2.40 8.10
N ARG A 57 -1.44 3.09 8.20
CA ARG A 57 -0.30 2.70 9.04
C ARG A 57 -0.70 2.64 10.50
N GLN A 58 -1.39 3.67 11.00
CA GLN A 58 -1.89 3.71 12.37
C GLN A 58 -2.88 2.59 12.65
N GLN A 59 -3.78 2.30 11.71
CA GLN A 59 -4.85 1.33 11.89
C GLN A 59 -4.40 -0.13 11.75
N TYR A 60 -3.48 -0.41 10.82
CA TYR A 60 -3.15 -1.78 10.40
C TYR A 60 -1.66 -2.13 10.50
N GLY A 61 -0.82 -1.23 11.02
CA GLY A 61 0.64 -1.42 10.97
C GLY A 61 1.17 -1.51 9.53
N ALA A 62 0.49 -0.82 8.61
CA ALA A 62 0.79 -0.87 7.19
C ALA A 62 2.13 -0.19 6.84
N ILE A 63 2.72 -0.64 5.73
CA ILE A 63 3.95 -0.07 5.17
C ILE A 63 3.68 0.57 3.81
N LEU A 64 4.54 1.50 3.42
CA LEU A 64 4.49 2.15 2.11
C LEU A 64 5.55 1.54 1.19
N LEU A 65 5.15 1.23 -0.04
CA LEU A 65 6.03 0.75 -1.11
C LEU A 65 5.83 1.60 -2.36
N TRP A 66 6.89 1.72 -3.16
CA TRP A 66 6.84 2.36 -4.48
C TRP A 66 6.69 1.30 -5.56
N SER A 67 5.64 1.31 -6.37
CA SER A 67 5.40 0.20 -7.30
C SER A 67 6.46 0.05 -8.39
N GLY A 68 7.28 1.08 -8.66
CA GLY A 68 8.42 0.93 -9.57
C GLY A 68 9.55 0.02 -9.05
N ASP A 69 9.57 -0.29 -7.75
CA ASP A 69 10.57 -1.16 -7.13
C ASP A 69 10.06 -2.60 -6.89
N TRP A 70 8.80 -2.90 -7.26
CA TRP A 70 8.10 -4.15 -6.94
C TRP A 70 7.20 -4.59 -8.09
N ASN A 71 6.89 -5.88 -8.20
CA ASN A 71 6.01 -6.38 -9.28
C ASN A 71 4.50 -6.20 -8.97
N PHE A 72 4.02 -4.96 -8.89
CA PHE A 72 2.58 -4.63 -8.89
C PHE A 72 2.05 -4.49 -10.33
N ASP A 73 0.72 -4.39 -10.47
CA ASP A 73 0.06 -4.34 -11.78
C ASP A 73 0.41 -3.07 -12.60
N ASP A 74 0.72 -1.96 -11.92
CA ASP A 74 1.14 -0.69 -12.52
C ASP A 74 2.45 -0.21 -11.90
N ASP A 75 3.39 0.23 -12.75
CA ASP A 75 4.54 1.03 -12.32
C ASP A 75 4.09 2.49 -12.10
N ASP A 76 4.72 3.22 -11.16
CA ASP A 76 4.39 4.61 -10.80
C ASP A 76 3.25 4.85 -9.79
N LEU A 77 3.09 3.97 -8.78
CA LEU A 77 2.11 4.12 -7.68
C LEU A 77 2.76 4.09 -6.30
N TRP A 78 2.22 4.90 -5.39
CA TRP A 78 2.39 4.72 -3.94
C TRP A 78 1.42 3.64 -3.46
N VAL A 79 1.96 2.52 -2.97
CA VAL A 79 1.18 1.37 -2.54
C VAL A 79 1.28 1.20 -1.03
N THR A 80 0.15 1.16 -0.34
CA THR A 80 0.11 0.85 1.09
C THR A 80 -0.36 -0.58 1.30
N VAL A 81 0.44 -1.40 2.00
CA VAL A 81 0.13 -2.80 2.28
C VAL A 81 0.15 -3.10 3.78
N ALA A 82 -0.73 -3.98 4.26
CA ALA A 82 -0.61 -4.55 5.60
C ALA A 82 0.59 -5.52 5.65
N THR A 83 1.24 -5.62 6.80
CA THR A 83 2.48 -6.43 6.97
C THR A 83 2.24 -7.90 7.25
N GLU A 84 0.98 -8.30 7.47
CA GLU A 84 0.63 -9.71 7.65
C GLU A 84 0.72 -10.45 6.31
N GLY A 85 1.73 -11.32 6.20
CA GLY A 85 2.00 -12.12 5.00
C GLY A 85 1.31 -13.49 5.04
N PHE A 86 0.80 -13.92 3.89
CA PHE A 86 0.05 -15.16 3.71
C PHE A 86 0.68 -16.04 2.63
N PRO A 87 0.58 -17.38 2.74
CA PRO A 87 1.10 -18.29 1.72
C PRO A 87 0.26 -18.30 0.43
N SER A 88 -0.90 -17.64 0.41
CA SER A 88 -1.81 -17.61 -0.74
C SER A 88 -2.56 -16.30 -0.86
N ALA A 89 -2.97 -15.96 -2.09
CA ALA A 89 -3.81 -14.80 -2.37
C ALA A 89 -5.13 -14.83 -1.59
N GLU A 90 -5.72 -16.02 -1.40
CA GLU A 90 -6.98 -16.16 -0.68
C GLU A 90 -6.83 -15.86 0.81
N GLY A 91 -5.67 -16.16 1.41
CA GLY A 91 -5.37 -15.77 2.80
C GLY A 91 -5.39 -14.25 2.99
N ALA A 92 -4.68 -13.52 2.13
CA ALA A 92 -4.69 -12.06 2.13
C ALA A 92 -6.08 -11.49 1.82
N ARG A 93 -6.85 -12.13 0.92
CA ARG A 93 -8.23 -11.73 0.62
C ARG A 93 -9.17 -11.96 1.82
N GLN A 94 -9.02 -13.07 2.54
CA GLN A 94 -9.80 -13.32 3.76
C GLN A 94 -9.47 -12.28 4.84
N TRP A 95 -8.20 -11.86 4.95
CA TRP A 95 -7.83 -10.77 5.84
C TRP A 95 -8.59 -9.48 5.50
N CYS A 96 -8.68 -9.10 4.21
CA CYS A 96 -9.47 -7.95 3.77
C CYS A 96 -10.93 -8.04 4.25
N ARG A 97 -11.57 -9.18 4.02
CA ARG A 97 -12.97 -9.42 4.42
C ARG A 97 -13.16 -9.35 5.93
N ASN A 98 -12.25 -9.93 6.70
CA ASN A 98 -12.30 -9.92 8.17
C ASN A 98 -12.16 -8.50 8.74
N HIS A 99 -11.51 -7.60 8.01
CA HIS A 99 -11.36 -6.19 8.37
C HIS A 99 -12.45 -5.31 7.73
N GLY A 100 -13.52 -5.91 7.20
CA GLY A 100 -14.68 -5.20 6.65
C GLY A 100 -14.38 -4.38 5.39
N ARG A 101 -13.29 -4.69 4.67
CA ARG A 101 -12.90 -3.99 3.44
C ARG A 101 -13.42 -4.72 2.22
N ASP A 102 -14.04 -3.98 1.31
CA ASP A 102 -14.47 -4.51 0.03
C ASP A 102 -13.30 -4.71 -0.94
N THR A 103 -13.61 -5.24 -2.13
CA THR A 103 -12.64 -5.59 -3.16
C THR A 103 -12.00 -4.39 -3.86
N TRP A 104 -12.59 -3.20 -3.75
CA TRP A 104 -12.03 -1.97 -4.31
C TRP A 104 -10.99 -1.36 -3.36
N HIS A 105 -11.23 -1.52 -2.06
CA HIS A 105 -10.41 -0.93 -1.00
C HIS A 105 -9.43 -1.91 -0.35
N CYS A 106 -9.46 -3.19 -0.73
CA CYS A 106 -8.48 -4.18 -0.27
C CYS A 106 -8.43 -5.40 -1.19
N PHE A 107 -7.24 -5.75 -1.68
CA PHE A 107 -7.03 -6.91 -2.52
C PHE A 107 -5.67 -7.57 -2.27
N PRO A 108 -5.52 -8.86 -2.61
CA PRO A 108 -4.25 -9.55 -2.40
C PRO A 108 -3.22 -9.11 -3.43
N ALA A 109 -2.02 -8.76 -2.97
CA ALA A 109 -0.85 -8.52 -3.80
C ALA A 109 0.30 -9.43 -3.35
N GLN A 110 1.19 -9.81 -4.25
CA GLN A 110 2.37 -10.60 -3.90
C GLN A 110 3.60 -9.73 -4.07
N LEU A 111 4.38 -9.58 -3.00
CA LEU A 111 5.62 -8.83 -3.04
C LEU A 111 6.68 -9.69 -3.74
N ARG A 112 7.21 -9.22 -4.86
CA ARG A 112 8.21 -9.93 -5.67
C ARG A 112 9.14 -8.94 -6.37
#